data_AF-A0A831RKQ7-F1
#
_entry.id   AF-A0A831RKQ7-F1
#
_cell.length_a   1.000
_cell.length_b   1.000
_cell.length_c   1.000
_cell.angle_alpha   90.00
_cell.angle_beta   90.00
_cell.angle_gamma   90.00
#
_symmetry.space_group_name_H-M   'P 1'
#
loop_
_entity.id
_entity.type
_entity.pdbx_description
1 polymer ?
#
loop_
_entity_poly.entity_id
_entity_poly.type
_entity_poly.pdbx_seq_one_letter_code
_entity_poly.pdbx_strand_id
1 'polypeptide(L)'
;MAHHRPRIRERCPLWTRGARASTPLRTLLLGVLLTLAAGSISMGAPDGGIDGGGIGGTGITGFGPIQGFGSIFVNAREYFLRTDTRITVDGRAAGRRALHVGDMVVVRGTADPARSTGWADVVQVRHPLVGRVDAVSAGGARLTVLGQGVRIPAGVSVVGGNGHTVALHAGDWVAVSALANARGEWIA
;
A
#
# COMPACT_ATOMS: atom_id res chain seq x y z
N MET A 1 44.22 18.88 -45.91
CA MET A 1 43.83 20.26 -45.57
C MET A 1 42.32 20.32 -45.44
N ALA A 2 41.82 21.11 -44.49
CA ALA A 2 40.41 21.40 -44.17
C ALA A 2 39.62 20.35 -43.36
N HIS A 3 39.75 20.50 -42.05
CA HIS A 3 38.79 20.11 -41.02
C HIS A 3 37.41 20.72 -41.27
N HIS A 4 36.35 19.94 -41.07
CA HIS A 4 35.02 20.50 -40.80
C HIS A 4 34.26 19.64 -39.79
N ARG A 5 34.25 20.11 -38.53
CA ARG A 5 33.31 19.65 -37.51
C ARG A 5 32.08 20.56 -37.54
N PRO A 6 30.86 20.03 -37.63
CA PRO A 6 29.67 20.82 -37.32
C PRO A 6 29.43 20.81 -35.79
N ARG A 7 29.57 22.00 -35.18
CA ARG A 7 29.03 22.32 -33.85
C ARG A 7 27.53 22.54 -33.99
N ILE A 8 26.71 21.66 -33.44
CA ILE A 8 25.27 21.91 -33.28
C ILE A 8 25.01 22.29 -31.83
N ARG A 9 24.50 23.50 -31.67
CA ARG A 9 24.25 24.23 -30.44
C ARG A 9 23.07 23.62 -29.68
N GLU A 10 23.31 23.40 -28.40
CA GLU A 10 22.32 23.21 -27.35
C GLU A 10 21.28 24.34 -27.40
N ARG A 11 20.00 23.97 -27.39
CA ARG A 11 18.90 24.86 -27.05
C ARG A 11 17.99 24.17 -26.06
N CYS A 12 18.20 24.49 -24.79
CA CYS A 12 17.23 24.33 -23.71
C CYS A 12 16.01 25.21 -24.00
N PRO A 13 14.78 24.68 -23.94
CA PRO A 13 13.62 25.50 -23.66
C PRO A 13 13.39 25.55 -22.14
N LEU A 14 13.62 26.73 -21.56
CA LEU A 14 13.14 27.16 -20.25
C LEU A 14 11.65 26.80 -20.11
N TRP A 15 11.30 25.97 -19.12
CA TRP A 15 9.93 25.90 -18.62
C TRP A 15 9.73 27.04 -17.62
N THR A 16 9.07 28.10 -18.09
CA THR A 16 8.68 29.26 -17.30
C THR A 16 7.49 28.95 -16.40
N ARG A 17 7.62 29.30 -15.12
CA ARG A 17 6.59 29.30 -14.08
C ARG A 17 5.34 30.07 -14.54
N GLY A 18 4.17 29.44 -14.45
CA GLY A 18 2.87 30.11 -14.52
C GLY A 18 2.24 30.20 -13.14
N ALA A 19 2.56 31.26 -12.38
CA ALA A 19 1.75 31.69 -11.25
C ALA A 19 0.68 32.67 -11.78
N ARG A 20 -0.60 32.35 -11.58
CA ARG A 20 -1.73 33.30 -11.71
C ARG A 20 -2.69 33.00 -10.56
N ALA A 21 -2.65 33.81 -9.52
CA ALA A 21 -3.37 35.08 -9.36
C ALA A 21 -4.76 34.81 -8.76
N SER A 22 -4.79 34.97 -7.43
CA SER A 22 -5.96 35.07 -6.58
C SER A 22 -6.87 36.22 -7.02
N THR A 23 -8.16 35.94 -7.19
CA THR A 23 -9.23 36.94 -7.31
C THR A 23 -9.94 37.09 -5.96
N PRO A 24 -9.83 38.24 -5.27
CA PRO A 24 -10.92 38.77 -4.49
C PRO A 24 -11.66 39.82 -5.33
N LEU A 25 -12.95 40.05 -5.06
CA LEU A 25 -13.59 41.38 -4.90
C LEU A 25 -15.10 41.39 -5.27
N ARG A 26 -15.91 41.53 -4.21
CA ARG A 26 -17.12 42.36 -3.99
C ARG A 26 -18.16 42.50 -5.11
N THR A 27 -19.40 42.13 -4.75
CA THR A 27 -20.64 42.95 -4.93
C THR A 27 -21.72 42.35 -4.00
N LEU A 28 -22.05 42.94 -2.84
CA LEU A 28 -22.98 44.05 -2.53
C LEU A 28 -24.48 43.67 -2.52
N LEU A 29 -25.08 43.84 -1.32
CA LEU A 29 -26.49 44.12 -0.96
C LEU A 29 -27.50 42.97 -1.20
N LEU A 30 -28.53 42.69 -0.38
CA LEU A 30 -29.44 43.52 0.40
C LEU A 30 -30.26 42.57 1.34
N GLY A 31 -30.70 43.01 2.53
CA GLY A 31 -31.86 42.36 3.20
C GLY A 31 -31.84 42.24 4.73
N VAL A 32 -32.27 43.31 5.42
CA VAL A 32 -32.64 43.39 6.85
C VAL A 32 -34.01 42.72 7.09
N LEU A 33 -34.21 41.91 8.15
CA LEU A 33 -35.33 42.11 9.10
C LEU A 33 -35.22 41.25 10.38
N LEU A 34 -35.17 41.97 11.50
CA LEU A 34 -35.26 41.52 12.89
C LEU A 34 -36.73 41.48 13.31
N THR A 35 -37.24 40.37 13.85
CA THR A 35 -38.43 40.38 14.72
C THR A 35 -38.30 39.36 15.84
N LEU A 36 -38.10 39.86 17.07
CA LEU A 36 -38.40 39.15 18.32
C LEU A 36 -39.89 39.39 18.64
N ALA A 37 -40.63 38.33 18.96
CA ALA A 37 -41.90 38.44 19.67
C ALA A 37 -41.98 37.34 20.74
N ALA A 38 -42.08 37.77 22.00
CA ALA A 38 -42.38 36.94 23.16
C ALA A 38 -43.89 37.02 23.47
N GLY A 39 -44.52 35.93 23.93
CA GLY A 39 -45.91 35.95 24.39
C GLY A 39 -46.59 34.59 24.67
N SER A 40 -46.33 34.05 25.87
CA SER A 40 -47.18 33.36 26.89
C SER A 40 -48.40 32.43 26.58
N ILE A 41 -48.35 31.27 27.28
CA ILE A 41 -49.36 30.37 27.93
C ILE A 41 -50.45 29.60 27.14
N SER A 42 -50.47 28.26 27.32
CA SER A 42 -51.69 27.49 27.64
C SER A 42 -51.36 26.09 28.19
N MET A 43 -52.00 25.72 29.31
CA MET A 43 -52.03 24.40 29.94
C MET A 43 -53.15 23.54 29.32
N GLY A 44 -52.87 22.25 29.08
CA GLY A 44 -53.90 21.26 28.74
C GLY A 44 -53.27 19.92 28.32
N ALA A 45 -53.17 19.00 29.28
CA ALA A 45 -52.73 17.62 29.05
C ALA A 45 -53.79 16.81 28.30
N PRO A 46 -53.37 15.88 27.42
CA PRO A 46 -54.08 14.63 27.24
C PRO A 46 -53.29 13.48 27.87
N ASP A 47 -54.02 12.72 28.68
CA ASP A 47 -53.62 11.47 29.29
C ASP A 47 -53.36 10.38 28.24
N GLY A 48 -52.43 9.48 28.56
CA GLY A 48 -52.49 8.09 28.08
C GLY A 48 -51.87 7.80 26.72
N GLY A 49 -50.57 7.50 26.73
CA GLY A 49 -49.89 6.87 25.60
C GLY A 49 -48.49 6.41 25.98
N ILE A 50 -48.37 5.28 26.66
CA ILE A 50 -47.12 4.53 26.73
C ILE A 50 -46.84 3.91 25.36
N ASP A 51 -46.32 4.69 24.42
CA ASP A 51 -45.72 4.13 23.20
C ASP A 51 -44.25 3.83 23.49
N GLY A 52 -44.06 2.65 24.07
CA GLY A 52 -42.78 1.97 24.03
C GLY A 52 -42.42 1.59 22.59
N GLY A 53 -41.13 1.68 22.27
CA GLY A 53 -40.55 1.13 21.04
C GLY A 53 -39.61 2.13 20.38
N GLY A 54 -38.30 1.94 20.30
CA GLY A 54 -37.50 0.76 20.56
C GLY A 54 -36.14 1.16 21.15
N ILE A 55 -35.73 0.37 22.13
CA ILE A 55 -34.43 0.43 22.76
C ILE A 55 -33.44 -0.17 21.76
N GLY A 56 -32.47 0.64 21.33
CA GLY A 56 -31.20 0.18 20.77
C GLY A 56 -31.29 -0.63 19.48
N GLY A 57 -31.21 0.05 18.32
CA GLY A 57 -30.51 -0.56 17.20
C GLY A 57 -29.08 -0.82 17.64
N THR A 58 -28.67 -2.07 17.83
CA THR A 58 -27.34 -2.46 18.34
C THR A 58 -26.19 -2.13 17.38
N GLY A 59 -26.45 -1.38 16.31
CA GLY A 59 -25.43 -0.96 15.34
C GLY A 59 -24.76 -2.12 14.60
N ILE A 60 -25.37 -3.30 14.58
CA ILE A 60 -24.83 -4.46 13.85
C ILE A 60 -24.90 -4.15 12.36
N THR A 61 -23.76 -3.73 11.81
CA THR A 61 -23.57 -3.39 10.39
C THR A 61 -23.18 -4.62 9.56
N GLY A 62 -22.92 -5.75 10.20
CA GLY A 62 -22.68 -7.05 9.57
C GLY A 62 -22.66 -8.17 10.60
N PHE A 63 -23.33 -9.28 10.28
CA PHE A 63 -23.34 -10.51 11.09
C PHE A 63 -23.18 -11.71 10.14
N GLY A 64 -22.15 -12.52 10.35
CA GLY A 64 -21.83 -13.66 9.52
C GLY A 64 -20.38 -14.12 9.74
N PRO A 65 -20.00 -15.30 9.20
CA PRO A 65 -18.63 -15.78 9.34
C PRO A 65 -17.65 -14.86 8.59
N ILE A 66 -16.42 -14.77 9.09
CA ILE A 66 -15.33 -14.15 8.34
C ILE A 66 -15.08 -15.02 7.11
N GLN A 67 -15.39 -14.48 5.92
CA GLN A 67 -15.23 -15.20 4.65
C GLN A 67 -13.79 -15.10 4.10
N GLY A 68 -12.97 -14.20 4.65
CA GLY A 68 -11.56 -14.08 4.31
C GLY A 68 -10.89 -12.80 4.79
N PHE A 69 -9.58 -12.74 4.57
CA PHE A 69 -8.73 -11.55 4.77
C PHE A 69 -8.43 -10.88 3.42
N GLY A 70 -8.18 -9.57 3.44
CA GLY A 70 -8.17 -8.76 2.21
C GLY A 70 -7.16 -7.62 2.18
N SER A 71 -6.10 -7.66 2.97
CA SER A 71 -5.08 -6.60 2.99
C SER A 71 -3.66 -7.15 3.14
N ILE A 72 -2.69 -6.32 2.78
CA ILE A 72 -1.26 -6.55 3.05
C ILE A 72 -0.70 -5.34 3.78
N PHE A 73 0.30 -5.57 4.63
CA PHE A 73 1.04 -4.51 5.31
C PHE A 73 2.39 -4.33 4.64
N VAL A 74 2.66 -3.11 4.15
CA VAL A 74 3.92 -2.74 3.49
C VAL A 74 4.42 -1.46 4.13
N ASN A 75 5.62 -1.50 4.73
CA ASN A 75 6.20 -0.38 5.48
C ASN A 75 5.23 0.22 6.51
N ALA A 76 4.59 -0.64 7.31
CA ALA A 76 3.59 -0.30 8.34
C ALA A 76 2.30 0.38 7.82
N ARG A 77 2.09 0.42 6.50
CA ARG A 77 0.83 0.86 5.88
C ARG A 77 0.02 -0.33 5.43
N GLU A 78 -1.26 -0.33 5.77
CA GLU A 78 -2.20 -1.35 5.30
C GLU A 78 -2.72 -0.98 3.91
N TYR A 79 -2.67 -1.93 2.98
CA TYR A 79 -3.26 -1.80 1.65
C TYR A 79 -4.35 -2.85 1.48
N PHE A 80 -5.59 -2.40 1.31
CA PHE A 80 -6.72 -3.27 0.99
C PHE A 80 -6.64 -3.73 -0.48
N LEU A 81 -6.90 -5.02 -0.69
CA LEU A 81 -6.91 -5.71 -1.96
C LEU A 81 -8.37 -5.92 -2.40
N ARG A 82 -8.75 -5.29 -3.51
CA ARG A 82 -10.04 -5.52 -4.18
C ARG A 82 -10.00 -6.80 -4.99
N THR A 83 -11.17 -7.26 -5.42
CA THR A 83 -11.30 -8.45 -6.27
C THR A 83 -10.57 -8.30 -7.60
N ASP A 84 -10.45 -7.06 -8.10
CA ASP A 84 -9.78 -6.68 -9.34
C ASP A 84 -8.32 -6.22 -9.15
N THR A 85 -7.77 -6.24 -7.93
CA THR A 85 -6.35 -5.92 -7.71
C THR A 85 -5.47 -6.87 -8.51
N ARG A 86 -4.65 -6.33 -9.41
CA ARG A 86 -3.74 -7.13 -10.24
C ARG A 86 -2.51 -7.53 -9.43
N ILE A 87 -2.32 -8.83 -9.25
CA ILE A 87 -1.16 -9.37 -8.56
C ILE A 87 -0.25 -10.06 -9.57
N THR A 88 1.04 -9.77 -9.51
CA THR A 88 2.04 -10.46 -10.34
C THR A 88 3.23 -10.91 -9.50
N VAL A 89 3.74 -12.11 -9.78
CA VAL A 89 5.00 -12.62 -9.25
C VAL A 89 5.95 -12.83 -10.43
N ASP A 90 7.09 -12.14 -10.43
CA ASP A 90 8.08 -12.18 -11.51
C ASP A 90 7.46 -11.95 -12.90
N GLY A 91 6.53 -11.00 -12.96
CA GLY A 91 5.82 -10.60 -14.19
C GLY A 91 4.69 -11.54 -14.62
N ARG A 92 4.46 -12.67 -13.94
CA ARG A 92 3.35 -13.58 -14.23
C ARG A 92 2.14 -13.25 -13.35
N ALA A 93 0.94 -13.30 -13.92
CA ALA A 93 -0.29 -13.11 -13.16
C ALA A 93 -0.42 -14.16 -12.05
N ALA A 94 -0.79 -13.72 -10.86
CA ALA A 94 -0.91 -14.55 -9.67
C ALA A 94 -2.14 -14.16 -8.85
N GLY A 95 -2.53 -15.04 -7.92
CA GLY A 95 -3.59 -14.77 -6.95
C GLY A 95 -3.05 -14.29 -5.61
N ARG A 96 -3.94 -13.84 -4.72
CA ARG A 96 -3.60 -13.36 -3.37
C ARG A 96 -2.83 -14.38 -2.53
N ARG A 97 -3.10 -15.67 -2.73
CA ARG A 97 -2.42 -16.79 -2.04
C ARG A 97 -0.95 -16.97 -2.43
N ALA A 98 -0.49 -16.29 -3.49
CA ALA A 98 0.92 -16.32 -3.89
C ALA A 98 1.76 -15.26 -3.16
N LEU A 99 1.14 -14.37 -2.37
CA LEU A 99 1.84 -13.40 -1.54
C LEU A 99 2.20 -14.05 -0.20
N HIS A 100 3.45 -13.89 0.21
CA HIS A 100 3.97 -14.40 1.46
C HIS A 100 4.48 -13.25 2.34
N VAL A 101 4.45 -13.47 3.65
CA VAL A 101 5.11 -12.55 4.58
C VAL A 101 6.61 -12.56 4.28
N GLY A 102 7.20 -11.37 4.13
CA GLY A 102 8.59 -11.19 3.73
C GLY A 102 8.77 -10.88 2.24
N ASP A 103 7.74 -11.02 1.41
CA ASP A 103 7.82 -10.62 0.01
C ASP A 103 8.15 -9.14 -0.13
N MET A 104 9.10 -8.84 -1.01
CA MET A 104 9.37 -7.48 -1.42
C MET A 104 8.43 -7.09 -2.56
N VAL A 105 7.55 -6.15 -2.25
CA VAL A 105 6.47 -5.77 -3.16
C VAL A 105 6.55 -4.31 -3.58
N VAL A 106 6.14 -4.07 -4.82
CA VAL A 106 5.75 -2.75 -5.31
C VAL A 106 4.24 -2.68 -5.31
N VAL A 107 3.69 -1.78 -4.50
CA VAL A 107 2.25 -1.49 -4.47
C VAL A 107 2.00 -0.20 -5.24
N ARG A 108 1.03 -0.24 -6.16
CA ARG A 108 0.48 0.95 -6.82
C ARG A 108 -1.01 1.04 -6.50
N GLY A 109 -1.45 2.24 -6.14
CA GLY A 109 -2.85 2.53 -5.87
C GLY A 109 -2.98 3.82 -5.09
N THR A 110 -3.99 3.90 -4.23
CA THR A 110 -4.25 5.08 -3.41
C THR A 110 -3.76 4.86 -1.98
N ALA A 111 -3.34 5.94 -1.32
CA ALA A 111 -2.93 5.94 0.08
C ALA A 111 -3.58 7.12 0.82
N ASP A 112 -4.12 6.85 2.00
CA ASP A 112 -4.55 7.86 2.96
C ASP A 112 -3.42 8.07 3.99
N PRO A 113 -2.64 9.17 3.89
CA PRO A 113 -1.51 9.39 4.78
C PRO A 113 -1.91 9.59 6.24
N ALA A 114 -3.12 10.08 6.52
CA ALA A 114 -3.58 10.34 7.88
C ALA A 114 -3.97 9.05 8.62
N ARG A 115 -4.42 8.03 7.89
CA ARG A 115 -4.92 6.77 8.47
C ARG A 115 -3.96 5.59 8.33
N SER A 116 -2.78 5.78 7.75
CA SER A 116 -1.84 4.69 7.43
C SER A 116 -2.49 3.52 6.66
N THR A 117 -3.49 3.82 5.84
CA THR A 117 -4.23 2.85 5.02
C THR A 117 -4.16 3.25 3.54
N GLY A 118 -4.62 2.36 2.66
CA GLY A 118 -4.66 2.58 1.23
C GLY A 118 -5.38 1.44 0.51
N TRP A 119 -5.54 1.59 -0.80
CA TRP A 119 -6.08 0.54 -1.66
C TRP A 119 -5.06 0.22 -2.74
N ALA A 120 -4.81 -1.07 -2.98
CA ALA A 120 -3.92 -1.51 -4.04
C ALA A 120 -4.70 -1.79 -5.32
N ASP A 121 -4.28 -1.17 -6.42
CA ASP A 121 -4.74 -1.52 -7.76
C ASP A 121 -3.80 -2.56 -8.39
N VAL A 122 -2.51 -2.48 -8.05
CA VAL A 122 -1.48 -3.42 -8.49
C VAL A 122 -0.54 -3.78 -7.33
N VAL A 123 -0.24 -5.06 -7.18
CA VAL A 123 0.83 -5.58 -6.32
C VAL A 123 1.80 -6.40 -7.16
N GLN A 124 3.08 -6.05 -7.14
CA GLN A 124 4.11 -6.76 -7.89
C GLN A 124 5.19 -7.28 -6.94
N VAL A 125 5.34 -8.60 -6.88
CA VAL A 125 6.50 -9.27 -6.28
C VAL A 125 7.58 -9.42 -7.36
N ARG A 126 8.82 -9.12 -7.01
CA ARG A 126 9.98 -9.37 -7.86
C ARG A 126 11.10 -9.99 -7.04
N HIS A 127 11.58 -11.14 -7.49
CA HIS A 127 12.72 -11.78 -6.91
C HIS A 127 13.98 -11.37 -7.68
N PRO A 128 14.95 -10.69 -7.06
CA PRO A 128 16.25 -10.45 -7.69
C PRO A 128 17.00 -11.72 -8.07
N LEU A 129 16.80 -12.83 -7.34
CA LEU A 129 17.46 -14.11 -7.60
C LEU A 129 16.42 -15.23 -7.64
N VAL A 130 16.44 -16.01 -8.71
CA VAL A 130 15.65 -17.24 -8.84
C VAL A 130 16.57 -18.30 -9.44
N GLY A 131 16.93 -19.30 -8.64
CA GLY A 131 18.02 -20.20 -9.01
C GLY A 131 18.26 -21.31 -8.01
N ARG A 132 19.22 -22.17 -8.33
CA ARG A 132 19.75 -23.14 -7.37
C ARG A 132 20.70 -22.46 -6.39
N VAL A 133 20.70 -22.94 -5.16
CA VAL A 133 21.69 -22.58 -4.15
C VAL A 133 23.02 -23.24 -4.50
N ASP A 134 24.07 -22.46 -4.66
CA ASP A 134 25.42 -22.96 -4.91
C ASP A 134 26.08 -23.43 -3.60
N ALA A 135 25.89 -22.66 -2.53
CA ALA A 135 26.47 -22.94 -1.23
C ALA A 135 25.67 -22.29 -0.10
N VAL A 136 25.73 -22.90 1.09
CA VAL A 136 25.16 -22.36 2.34
C VAL A 136 26.28 -22.34 3.39
N SER A 137 26.43 -21.25 4.13
CA SER A 137 27.42 -21.14 5.19
C SER A 137 27.06 -22.04 6.38
N ALA A 138 28.06 -22.43 7.17
CA ALA A 138 27.81 -23.04 8.48
C ALA A 138 26.87 -22.12 9.30
N GLY A 139 25.76 -22.68 9.80
CA GLY A 139 24.73 -21.92 10.53
C GLY A 139 23.68 -21.20 9.67
N GLY A 140 23.74 -21.27 8.33
CA GLY A 140 22.65 -20.81 7.45
C GLY A 140 22.48 -19.29 7.30
N ALA A 141 23.34 -18.48 7.89
CA ALA A 141 23.24 -17.01 7.84
C ALA A 141 23.63 -16.39 6.49
N ARG A 142 24.30 -17.16 5.62
CA ARG A 142 24.70 -16.73 4.28
C ARG A 142 24.47 -17.85 3.28
N LEU A 143 24.01 -17.49 2.09
CA LEU A 143 23.95 -18.39 0.95
C LEU A 143 24.54 -17.74 -0.29
N THR A 144 24.90 -18.58 -1.26
CA THR A 144 25.28 -18.17 -2.61
C THR A 144 24.28 -18.73 -3.59
N VAL A 145 23.72 -17.90 -4.46
CA VAL A 145 22.75 -18.27 -5.49
C VAL A 145 23.18 -17.65 -6.80
N LEU A 146 23.42 -18.47 -7.82
CA LEU A 146 23.94 -18.03 -9.12
C LEU A 146 25.24 -17.20 -9.00
N GLY A 147 26.12 -17.56 -8.06
CA GLY A 147 27.35 -16.85 -7.74
C GLY A 147 27.17 -15.55 -6.96
N GLN A 148 25.93 -15.19 -6.58
CA GLN A 148 25.64 -13.97 -5.81
C GLN A 148 25.46 -14.28 -4.33
N GLY A 149 26.14 -13.51 -3.49
CA GLY A 149 26.01 -13.61 -2.04
C GLY A 149 24.68 -13.03 -1.54
N VAL A 150 24.03 -13.77 -0.66
CA VAL A 150 22.82 -13.37 0.05
C VAL A 150 23.05 -13.53 1.55
N ARG A 151 22.77 -12.49 2.31
CA ARG A 151 22.77 -12.52 3.77
C ARG A 151 21.35 -12.70 4.28
N ILE A 152 21.16 -13.69 5.16
CA ILE A 152 19.91 -13.91 5.89
C ILE A 152 20.08 -13.31 7.29
N PRO A 153 19.36 -12.22 7.64
CA PRO A 153 19.36 -11.67 9.00
C PRO A 153 18.82 -12.68 10.02
N ALA A 154 19.27 -12.55 11.27
CA ALA A 154 18.71 -13.33 12.36
C ALA A 154 17.19 -13.09 12.49
N GLY A 155 16.42 -14.15 12.73
CA GLY A 155 14.96 -14.09 12.85
C GLY A 155 14.20 -14.21 11.53
N VAL A 156 14.87 -14.21 10.38
CA VAL A 156 14.25 -14.55 9.09
C VAL A 156 14.14 -16.07 8.98
N SER A 157 12.91 -16.57 8.82
CA SER A 157 12.67 -18.00 8.56
C SER A 157 12.67 -18.25 7.06
N VAL A 158 13.38 -19.30 6.64
CA VAL A 158 13.27 -19.79 5.26
C VAL A 158 12.06 -20.70 5.17
N VAL A 159 11.14 -20.39 4.26
CA VAL A 159 9.87 -21.08 4.13
C VAL A 159 9.85 -21.91 2.85
N GLY A 160 9.48 -23.19 2.98
CA GLY A 160 9.28 -24.08 1.83
C GLY A 160 7.93 -23.84 1.14
N GLY A 161 7.70 -24.47 0.00
CA GLY A 161 6.45 -24.30 -0.77
C GLY A 161 5.16 -24.74 -0.05
N ASN A 162 5.29 -25.45 1.08
CA ASN A 162 4.19 -25.83 1.96
C ASN A 162 3.93 -24.81 3.09
N GLY A 163 4.66 -23.70 3.14
CA GLY A 163 4.52 -22.68 4.19
C GLY A 163 5.24 -23.02 5.51
N HIS A 164 5.95 -24.13 5.58
CA HIS A 164 6.70 -24.52 6.78
C HIS A 164 8.16 -24.07 6.70
N THR A 165 8.77 -23.80 7.86
CA THR A 165 10.19 -23.50 7.95
C THR A 165 11.02 -24.71 7.53
N VAL A 166 12.00 -24.49 6.66
CA VAL A 166 12.89 -25.52 6.13
C VAL A 166 14.35 -25.11 6.30
N ALA A 167 15.24 -26.11 6.40
CA ALA A 167 16.67 -25.89 6.30
C ALA A 167 17.08 -25.85 4.82
N LEU A 168 17.91 -24.86 4.46
CA LEU A 168 18.46 -24.73 3.11
C LEU A 168 19.72 -25.57 2.93
N HIS A 169 19.84 -26.21 1.78
CA HIS A 169 21.00 -26.96 1.35
C HIS A 169 21.44 -26.50 -0.04
N ALA A 170 22.71 -26.77 -0.37
CA ALA A 170 23.18 -26.58 -1.74
C ALA A 170 22.39 -27.49 -2.70
N GLY A 171 22.05 -26.94 -3.87
CA GLY A 171 21.23 -27.58 -4.88
C GLY A 171 19.73 -27.25 -4.79
N ASP A 172 19.25 -26.74 -3.66
CA ASP A 172 17.84 -26.35 -3.48
C ASP A 172 17.47 -25.22 -4.45
N TRP A 173 16.25 -25.27 -5.00
CA TRP A 173 15.70 -24.17 -5.78
C TRP A 173 15.10 -23.12 -4.86
N VAL A 174 15.51 -21.87 -5.05
CA VAL A 174 15.04 -20.73 -4.25
C VAL A 174 14.65 -19.55 -5.12
N ALA A 175 13.67 -18.80 -4.66
CA ALA A 175 13.41 -17.44 -5.09
C ALA A 175 13.68 -16.53 -3.90
N VAL A 176 14.51 -15.51 -4.08
CA VAL A 176 14.99 -14.67 -2.98
C VAL A 176 14.32 -13.31 -3.06
N SER A 177 13.48 -12.99 -2.08
CA SER A 177 13.01 -11.62 -1.82
C SER A 177 14.11 -10.89 -1.06
N ALA A 178 14.80 -9.92 -1.69
CA ALA A 178 15.94 -9.24 -1.08
C ALA A 178 16.19 -7.82 -1.63
N LEU A 179 16.83 -6.98 -0.81
CA LEU A 179 17.37 -5.68 -1.21
C LEU A 179 18.88 -5.76 -1.37
N ALA A 180 19.42 -5.16 -2.44
CA ALA A 180 20.86 -4.99 -2.58
C ALA A 180 21.36 -3.91 -1.60
N ASN A 181 22.46 -4.19 -0.92
CA ASN A 181 23.18 -3.20 -0.11
C ASN A 181 24.23 -2.44 -0.95
N ALA A 182 24.88 -1.45 -0.35
CA ALA A 182 25.89 -0.62 -1.03
C ALA A 182 27.12 -1.38 -1.55
N ARG A 183 27.33 -2.64 -1.14
CA ARG A 183 28.42 -3.52 -1.58
C ARG A 183 27.99 -4.52 -2.66
N GLY A 184 26.75 -4.46 -3.12
CA GLY A 184 26.21 -5.38 -4.11
C GLY A 184 25.83 -6.76 -3.58
N GLU A 185 25.78 -6.93 -2.25
CA GLU A 185 25.24 -8.14 -1.61
C GLU A 185 23.74 -7.99 -1.35
N TRP A 186 22.99 -9.08 -1.54
CA TRP A 186 21.57 -9.15 -1.26
C TRP A 186 21.30 -9.39 0.23
N ILE A 187 20.35 -8.67 0.80
CA ILE A 187 19.84 -8.87 2.16
C ILE A 187 18.38 -9.31 2.05
N ALA A 188 18.10 -10.53 2.48
CA ALA A 188 16.75 -11.09 2.55
C ALA A 188 15.95 -10.48 3.71
#